data_AF-A0A7C3E673-F1
#
_entry.id   AF-A0A7C3E673-F1
#
_cell.length_a   1.000
_cell.length_b   1.000
_cell.length_c   1.000
_cell.angle_alpha   90.00
_cell.angle_beta   90.00
_cell.angle_gamma   90.00
#
_symmetry.space_group_name_H-M   'P 1'
#
loop_
_entity.id
_entity.type
_entity.pdbx_description
1 polymer ?
#
loop_
_entity_poly.entity_id
_entity_poly.type
_entity_poly.pdbx_seq_one_letter_code
_entity_poly.pdbx_strand_id
1 'polypeptide(L)' 'MSVVFDEMLNQLILQRLMYDRRTAGAVLDVNCRDGCVCLTGCVDTPEQKEAALFLVEGLTGIREVTDNIVVRQALSGNA' A
#
# COMPACT_ATOMS: atom_id res chain seq x y z
N MET A 1 15.11 15.57 11.45
CA MET A 1 13.83 16.20 11.04
C MET A 1 13.08 15.26 10.10
N SER A 2 13.05 13.95 10.39
CA SER A 2 12.61 12.92 9.42
C SER A 2 11.31 12.23 9.83
N VAL A 3 11.09 12.05 11.14
CA VAL A 3 9.93 11.34 11.70
C VAL A 3 8.59 11.98 11.30
N VAL A 4 8.50 13.32 11.29
CA VAL A 4 7.25 14.02 10.98
C VAL A 4 6.83 13.83 9.52
N PHE A 5 7.79 13.79 8.59
CA PHE A 5 7.48 13.62 7.16
C PHE A 5 7.03 12.19 6.85
N ASP A 6 7.70 11.20 7.45
CA ASP A 6 7.35 9.79 7.31
C ASP A 6 5.92 9.52 7.82
N GLU A 7 5.56 10.10 8.96
CA GLU A 7 4.23 9.96 9.56
C GLU A 7 3.14 10.60 8.68
N MET A 8 3.41 11.77 8.09
CA MET A 8 2.51 12.42 7.14
C MET A 8 2.31 11.59 5.87
N LEU A 9 3.39 11.03 5.32
CA LEU A 9 3.33 10.14 4.16
C LEU A 9 2.46 8.92 4.46
N ASN A 10 2.67 8.31 5.63
CA ASN A 10 1.89 7.17 6.08
C ASN A 10 0.39 7.49 6.15
N GLN A 11 0.04 8.59 6.82
CA GLN A 11 -1.36 9.05 6.92
C GLN A 11 -1.98 9.34 5.55
N LEU A 12 -1.23 9.97 4.64
CA LEU A 12 -1.70 10.28 3.30
C LEU A 12 -2.01 9.00 2.50
N ILE A 13 -1.13 8.01 2.59
CA ILE A 13 -1.30 6.70 1.93
C ILE A 13 -2.54 6.00 2.49
N LEU A 14 -2.63 5.88 3.82
CA LEU A 14 -3.78 5.24 4.48
C LEU A 14 -5.08 5.92 4.07
N GLN A 15 -5.12 7.25 4.07
CA GLN A 15 -6.29 7.99 3.61
C GLN A 15 -6.62 7.63 2.14
N ARG A 16 -5.63 7.61 1.24
CA ARG A 16 -5.84 7.26 -0.17
C ARG A 16 -6.43 5.85 -0.35
N LEU A 17 -5.90 4.88 0.39
CA LEU A 17 -6.35 3.49 0.40
C LEU A 17 -7.76 3.35 0.98
N MET A 18 -8.08 4.10 2.04
CA MET A 18 -9.43 4.08 2.64
C MET A 18 -10.49 4.69 1.72
N TYR A 19 -10.13 5.72 0.95
CA TYR A 19 -11.04 6.35 0.00
C TYR A 19 -11.24 5.53 -1.29
N ASP A 20 -10.28 4.70 -1.67
CA ASP A 20 -10.40 3.87 -2.86
C ASP A 20 -11.32 2.67 -2.58
N ARG A 21 -12.42 2.60 -3.33
CA ARG A 21 -13.42 1.52 -3.20
C ARG A 21 -12.87 0.14 -3.53
N ARG A 22 -11.76 0.03 -4.26
CA ARG A 22 -11.13 -1.24 -4.62
C ARG A 22 -10.38 -1.83 -3.43
N THR A 23 -9.71 -0.98 -2.65
CA THR A 23 -8.99 -1.38 -1.43
C THR A 23 -9.85 -1.28 -0.18
N ALA A 24 -11.07 -0.74 -0.28
CA ALA A 24 -12.03 -0.69 0.81
C ALA A 24 -12.34 -2.09 1.35
N GLY A 25 -11.98 -2.33 2.62
CA GLY A 25 -12.16 -3.61 3.31
C GLY A 25 -10.91 -4.50 3.35
N ALA A 26 -9.85 -4.15 2.62
CA ALA A 26 -8.56 -4.82 2.78
C ALA A 26 -7.90 -4.44 4.11
N VAL A 27 -7.31 -5.41 4.80
CA VAL A 27 -6.54 -5.18 6.03
C VAL A 27 -5.09 -4.97 5.62
N LEU A 28 -4.75 -3.71 5.34
CA LEU A 28 -3.42 -3.25 4.93
C LEU A 28 -2.86 -2.31 6.00
N ASP A 29 -1.60 -2.53 6.33
CA ASP A 29 -0.77 -1.68 7.18
C ASP A 29 0.33 -1.05 6.32
N VAL A 30 0.56 0.24 6.54
CA VAL A 30 1.51 1.04 5.78
C VAL A 30 2.56 1.55 6.74
N ASN A 31 3.82 1.38 6.38
CA ASN A 31 4.95 1.89 7.16
C ASN A 31 5.88 2.67 6.24
N CYS A 32 6.07 3.95 6.53
CA CYS A 32 7.00 4.81 5.80
C CYS A 32 8.21 5.10 6.66
N ARG A 33 9.41 4.99 6.09
CA ARG A 33 10.65 5.36 6.76
C ARG A 33 11.67 5.88 5.75
N ASP A 34 12.07 7.13 5.90
CA ASP A 34 13.07 7.81 5.04
C ASP A 34 12.72 7.76 3.54
N GLY A 35 11.43 7.81 3.22
CA GLY A 35 10.90 7.70 1.86
C GLY A 35 10.80 6.26 1.32
N CYS A 36 11.13 5.24 2.11
CA CYS A 36 10.83 3.85 1.80
C CYS A 36 9.47 3.47 2.39
N VAL A 37 8.55 2.97 1.55
CA VAL A 37 7.20 2.59 1.94
C VAL A 37 7.07 1.08 1.93
N CYS A 38 6.73 0.49 3.08
CA CYS A 38 6.41 -0.92 3.21
C CYS A 38 4.90 -1.09 3.35
N LEU A 39 4.29 -1.81 2.41
CA LEU A 39 2.90 -2.23 2.48
C LEU A 39 2.85 -3.67 2.97
N THR A 40 2.16 -3.91 4.08
CA THR A 40 1.98 -5.25 4.66
C THR A 40 0.51 -5.52 4.89
N GLY A 41 0.09 -6.77 4.82
CA GLY A 41 -1.29 -7.13 5.12
C GLY A 41 -1.84 -8.21 4.22
N CYS A 42 -3.16 -8.36 4.24
CA CYS A 42 -3.85 -9.39 3.47
C CYS A 42 -5.01 -8.78 2.70
N VAL A 43 -5.07 -9.09 1.41
CA VAL A 43 -6.14 -8.70 0.50
C VAL A 43 -6.83 -9.95 -0.03
N ASP A 44 -8.07 -9.79 -0.46
CA ASP A 44 -8.83 -10.89 -1.03
C ASP A 44 -8.45 -11.12 -2.50
N THR A 45 -8.26 -10.05 -3.27
CA THR A 45 -8.00 -10.14 -4.73
C THR A 45 -6.70 -9.43 -5.15
N PRO A 46 -6.04 -9.88 -6.24
CA PRO A 46 -4.80 -9.26 -6.72
C PRO A 46 -5.00 -7.80 -7.18
N GLU A 47 -6.18 -7.46 -7.68
CA GLU A 47 -6.50 -6.09 -8.11
C GLU A 47 -6.47 -5.10 -6.94
N GLN A 48 -6.82 -5.53 -5.72
CA GLN A 48 -6.71 -4.68 -4.53
C GLN A 48 -5.25 -4.40 -4.20
N LYS A 49 -4.39 -5.41 -4.32
CA LYS A 49 -2.94 -5.26 -4.13
C LYS A 49 -2.34 -4.33 -5.18
N GLU A 50 -2.66 -4.53 -6.46
CA GLU A 50 -2.18 -3.65 -7.54
C GLU A 50 -2.67 -2.21 -7.37
N ALA A 51 -3.94 -2.01 -7.01
CA ALA A 51 -4.47 -0.68 -6.73
C ALA A 51 -3.73 -0.01 -5.58
N ALA A 52 -3.43 -0.74 -4.49
CA ALA A 52 -2.67 -0.21 -3.37
C ALA A 52 -1.25 0.21 -3.78
N LEU A 53 -0.54 -0.64 -4.53
CA LEU A 53 0.80 -0.34 -5.03
C LEU A 53 0.79 0.88 -5.95
N PHE A 54 -0.13 0.94 -6.90
CA PHE A 54 -0.25 2.05 -7.84
C PHE A 54 -0.55 3.39 -7.14
N LEU A 55 -1.41 3.37 -6.12
CA LEU A 55 -1.72 4.56 -5.32
C LEU A 55 -0.49 5.06 -4.56
N VAL A 56 0.32 4.15 -4.04
CA VAL A 56 1.54 4.48 -3.32
C VAL A 56 2.59 5.00 -4.28
N GLU A 57 2.94 4.28 -5.35
CA GLU A 57 3.94 4.70 -6.34
C GLU A 57 3.65 6.08 -6.95
N GLY A 58 2.38 6.49 -7.03
CA GLY A 58 1.99 7.81 -7.53
C GLY A 58 2.26 8.98 -6.58
N LEU A 59 2.69 8.76 -5.34
CA LEU A 59 2.89 9.83 -4.36
C LEU A 59 4.31 10.42 -4.43
N THR A 60 4.37 11.75 -4.32
CA THR A 60 5.64 12.50 -4.34
C THR A 60 6.38 12.33 -3.01
N GLY A 61 7.66 11.96 -3.08
CA GLY A 61 8.52 11.76 -1.91
C GLY A 61 8.82 10.29 -1.59
N ILE A 62 8.25 9.36 -2.36
CA ILE A 62 8.57 7.94 -2.26
C ILE A 62 9.80 7.63 -3.09
N ARG A 63 10.72 6.89 -2.47
CA ARG A 63 11.97 6.43 -3.06
C ARG A 63 11.88 4.97 -3.45
N GLU A 64 11.23 4.17 -2.62
CA GLU A 64 11.08 2.74 -2.79
C GLU A 64 9.76 2.27 -2.20
N VAL A 65 9.14 1.28 -2.85
CA VAL A 65 7.91 0.64 -2.39
C VAL A 65 8.17 -0.85 -2.23
N THR A 66 8.02 -1.36 -1.01
CA THR A 66 8.13 -2.77 -0.68
C THR A 66 6.73 -3.37 -0.54
N ASP A 67 6.41 -4.27 -1.45
CA ASP A 67 5.23 -5.13 -1.40
C ASP A 67 5.44 -6.33 -0.46
N ASN A 68 4.67 -6.39 0.62
CA ASN A 68 4.53 -7.58 1.48
C ASN A 68 3.04 -7.95 1.64
N ILE A 69 2.22 -7.63 0.64
CA ILE A 69 0.78 -7.90 0.67
C ILE A 69 0.54 -9.35 0.23
N VAL A 70 -0.14 -10.11 1.10
CA VAL A 70 -0.56 -11.49 0.81
C VAL A 70 -1.94 -11.47 0.17
N VAL A 71 -2.03 -11.95 -1.06
CA VAL A 71 -3.30 -12.07 -1.79
C VAL A 71 -3.88 -13.47 -1.58
N ARG A 72 -5.08 -13.58 -1.02
CA ARG A 72 -5.74 -14.87 -0.79
C ARG A 72 -6.04 -15.62 -2.09
N GLN A 73 -6.37 -14.90 -3.16
CA GLN A 73 -6.68 -15.50 -4.45
C GLN A 73 -5.49 -15.74 -5.41
N ALA A 74 -4.25 -15.33 -5.07
CA ALA A 74 -3.12 -15.41 -6.01
C ALA A 74 -2.71 -16.85 -6.40
N LEU A 75 -3.36 -17.88 -5.86
CA LEU A 75 -3.19 -19.28 -6.25
C LEU A 75 -4.09 -19.74 -7.42
N SER A 76 -4.84 -18.83 -8.08
CA SER A 76 -5.65 -19.20 -9.25
C SER A 76 -5.45 -18.21 -10.40
N GLY A 77 -4.57 -18.54 -11.34
CA GLY A 77 -4.57 -17.95 -12.67
C GLY A 77 -3.26 -17.32 -13.13
N ASN A 78 -2.32 -18.16 -13.57
CA ASN A 78 -1.51 -17.85 -14.75
C ASN A 78 -1.39 -19.14 -15.56
N ALA A 79 -2.14 -19.20 -16.67
CA ALA A 79 -2.13 -20.24 -17.69
C ALA A 79 -1.60 -19.64 -18.99
#